data_AF-A0A2G2ADE9-F1
#
_entry.id   AF-A0A2G2ADE9-F1
#
_cell.length_a   1.000
_cell.length_b   1.000
_cell.length_c   1.000
_cell.angle_alpha   90.00
_cell.angle_beta   90.00
_cell.angle_gamma   90.00
#
_symmetry.space_group_name_H-M   'P 1'
#
loop_
_entity.id
_entity.type
_entity.pdbx_description
1 polymer ?
#
loop_
_entity_poly.entity_id
_entity_poly.type
_entity_poly.pdbx_seq_one_letter_code
_entity_poly.pdbx_strand_id
1 'polypeptide(L)'
;MIEMLEPINMLTDTSFCGINKWTTAAEALSWDNVVDGMYSSGEGDFDVIKMLDENGKDLAYLWQNNGATFSSIEICDTSIVTPQGIKVGSSFADLLLLDPNIEAHGTEIEGRINVDVGNFCFLLSHREWSYDLEDLEGLNNSTVVVISLIFEE
;
A
#
# COMPACT_ATOMS: atom_id res chain seq x y z
N MET A 1 22.04 -10.72 25.81
CA MET A 1 21.86 -10.71 24.36
C MET A 1 20.64 -9.84 24.13
N ILE A 2 20.84 -8.58 23.73
CA ILE A 2 19.73 -7.67 23.45
C ILE A 2 19.36 -8.01 22.01
N GLU A 3 18.25 -8.73 21.82
CA GLU A 3 17.60 -8.77 20.51
C GLU A 3 17.24 -7.33 20.18
N MET A 4 17.97 -6.74 19.23
CA MET A 4 17.51 -5.52 18.59
C MET A 4 16.27 -5.95 17.82
N LEU A 5 15.11 -5.66 18.39
CA LEU A 5 13.86 -5.67 17.62
C LEU A 5 14.09 -4.66 16.50
N GLU A 6 14.30 -5.17 15.29
CA GLU A 6 14.17 -4.39 14.06
C GLU A 6 12.88 -3.56 14.20
N PRO A 7 12.90 -2.26 13.90
CA PRO A 7 11.71 -1.44 14.08
C PRO A 7 10.57 -2.07 13.27
N ILE A 8 9.47 -2.38 13.96
CA ILE A 8 8.26 -3.11 13.48
C ILE A 8 7.57 -2.43 12.28
N ASN A 9 8.11 -1.32 11.76
CA ASN A 9 7.56 -0.52 10.67
C ASN A 9 8.59 -0.24 9.56
N MET A 10 9.48 -1.19 9.25
CA MET A 10 10.47 -1.00 8.17
C MET A 10 9.83 -1.28 6.80
N LEU A 11 9.37 -0.23 6.14
CA LEU A 11 9.02 -0.22 4.73
C LEU A 11 10.24 0.15 3.90
N THR A 12 10.55 -0.66 2.89
CA THR A 12 11.57 -0.39 1.87
C THR A 12 10.93 -0.40 0.49
N ASP A 13 11.69 -0.04 -0.54
CA ASP A 13 11.23 -0.10 -1.93
C ASP A 13 10.95 -1.54 -2.41
N THR A 14 11.25 -2.57 -1.61
CA THR A 14 11.14 -3.99 -2.02
C THR A 14 10.60 -4.92 -0.95
N SER A 15 10.32 -4.41 0.25
CA SER A 15 9.83 -5.22 1.37
C SER A 15 9.11 -4.40 2.43
N PHE A 16 8.26 -5.08 3.19
CA PHE A 16 7.65 -4.54 4.39
C PHE A 16 7.79 -5.56 5.53
N CYS A 17 8.46 -5.18 6.61
CA CYS A 17 8.72 -6.06 7.76
C CYS A 17 9.37 -7.40 7.38
N GLY A 18 10.21 -7.41 6.33
CA GLY A 18 10.87 -8.61 5.81
C GLY A 18 10.07 -9.38 4.75
N ILE A 19 8.76 -9.14 4.63
CA ILE A 19 7.92 -9.70 3.56
C ILE A 19 8.29 -9.04 2.24
N ASN A 20 8.61 -9.85 1.23
CA ASN A 20 9.00 -9.41 -0.10
C ASN A 20 8.39 -10.32 -1.17
N LYS A 21 8.68 -10.08 -2.45
CA LYS A 21 8.12 -10.84 -3.57
C LYS A 21 8.38 -12.34 -3.59
N TRP A 22 9.40 -12.80 -2.86
CA TRP A 22 9.74 -14.22 -2.73
C TRP A 22 9.11 -14.87 -1.51
N THR A 23 8.57 -14.08 -0.57
CA THR A 23 7.89 -14.60 0.61
C THR A 23 6.60 -15.29 0.19
N THR A 24 6.47 -16.56 0.60
CA THR A 24 5.26 -17.32 0.32
C THR A 24 4.18 -17.06 1.36
N ALA A 25 2.93 -17.34 1.02
CA ALA A 25 1.82 -17.29 1.95
C ALA A 25 2.05 -18.15 3.21
N ALA A 26 2.54 -19.37 3.02
CA ALA A 26 2.80 -20.32 4.10
C ALA A 26 3.92 -19.84 5.03
N GLU A 27 4.95 -19.19 4.48
CA GLU A 27 6.01 -18.57 5.27
C GLU A 27 5.46 -17.39 6.09
N ALA A 28 4.71 -16.48 5.46
CA ALA A 28 4.14 -15.32 6.14
C ALA A 28 3.18 -15.75 7.28
N LEU A 29 2.28 -16.70 7.03
CA LEU A 29 1.34 -17.23 8.03
C LEU A 29 2.01 -18.00 9.19
N SER A 30 3.31 -18.27 9.11
CA SER A 30 4.06 -18.84 10.24
C SER A 30 4.46 -17.79 11.28
N TRP A 31 4.27 -16.50 11.00
CA TRP A 31 4.64 -15.39 11.88
C TRP A 31 3.49 -15.03 12.83
N ASP A 32 3.82 -14.70 14.08
CA ASP A 32 2.83 -14.49 15.15
C ASP A 32 1.83 -13.36 14.88
N ASN A 33 2.22 -12.37 14.07
CA ASN A 33 1.42 -11.18 13.78
C ASN A 33 0.81 -11.20 12.37
N VAL A 34 0.80 -12.35 11.70
CA VAL A 34 0.24 -12.51 10.36
C VAL A 34 -0.89 -13.53 10.39
N VAL A 35 -2.06 -13.16 9.87
CA VAL A 35 -3.26 -13.98 9.95
C VAL A 35 -4.03 -13.97 8.62
N ASP A 36 -4.78 -15.03 8.35
CA ASP A 36 -5.80 -15.01 7.30
C ASP A 36 -6.88 -13.98 7.62
N GLY A 37 -7.43 -13.33 6.60
CA GLY A 37 -8.48 -12.35 6.77
C GLY A 37 -9.29 -12.10 5.51
N MET A 38 -10.28 -11.23 5.66
CA MET A 38 -11.14 -10.77 4.59
C MET A 38 -10.98 -9.26 4.43
N TYR A 39 -10.89 -8.81 3.18
CA TYR A 39 -10.96 -7.42 2.78
C TYR A 39 -12.27 -7.19 2.03
N SER A 40 -13.13 -6.33 2.56
CA SER A 40 -14.43 -6.01 1.99
C SER A 40 -14.41 -4.62 1.38
N SER A 41 -14.83 -4.51 0.13
CA SER A 41 -14.95 -3.24 -0.59
C SER A 41 -16.27 -3.13 -1.35
N GLY A 42 -16.46 -2.06 -2.13
CA GLY A 42 -17.62 -1.92 -3.00
C GLY A 42 -17.67 -2.96 -4.12
N GLU A 43 -16.55 -3.61 -4.43
CA GLU A 43 -16.44 -4.62 -5.50
C GLU A 43 -16.70 -6.05 -5.00
N GLY A 44 -16.72 -6.25 -3.69
CA GLY A 44 -16.94 -7.55 -3.07
C GLY A 44 -16.01 -7.82 -1.91
N ASP A 45 -15.94 -9.10 -1.57
CA ASP A 45 -15.14 -9.64 -0.48
C ASP A 45 -13.97 -10.43 -1.06
N PHE A 46 -12.77 -10.18 -0.55
CA PHE A 46 -11.52 -10.76 -1.04
C PHE A 46 -10.75 -11.42 0.10
N ASP A 47 -10.36 -12.67 -0.10
CA ASP A 47 -9.44 -13.35 0.82
C ASP A 47 -8.07 -12.69 0.74
N VAL A 48 -7.56 -12.26 1.90
CA VAL A 48 -6.27 -11.58 2.04
C VAL A 48 -5.52 -12.16 3.22
N ILE A 49 -4.20 -11.99 3.24
CA ILE A 49 -3.43 -12.16 4.47
C ILE A 49 -3.25 -10.79 5.11
N LYS A 50 -3.44 -10.69 6.42
CA LYS A 50 -3.30 -9.44 7.19
C LYS A 50 -2.04 -9.48 8.03
N MET A 51 -1.31 -8.37 8.07
CA MET A 51 -0.29 -8.13 9.08
C MET A 51 -0.88 -7.22 10.16
N LEU A 52 -0.69 -7.61 11.43
CA LEU A 52 -1.21 -6.91 12.60
C LEU A 52 -0.08 -6.26 13.40
N ASP A 53 -0.41 -5.18 14.11
CA ASP A 53 0.45 -4.62 15.16
C ASP A 53 0.33 -5.41 16.47
N GLU A 54 1.09 -4.99 17.49
CA GLU A 54 1.07 -5.61 18.83
C GLU A 54 -0.30 -5.53 19.54
N ASN A 55 -1.18 -4.63 19.09
CA ASN A 55 -2.53 -4.43 19.62
C ASN A 55 -3.60 -5.15 18.77
N GLY A 56 -3.20 -5.89 17.73
CA GLY A 56 -4.09 -6.58 16.81
C GLY A 56 -4.76 -5.67 15.76
N LYS A 57 -4.24 -4.45 15.55
CA LYS A 57 -4.70 -3.54 14.50
C LYS A 57 -4.07 -3.92 13.16
N ASP A 58 -4.87 -3.92 12.09
CA ASP A 58 -4.39 -4.11 10.71
C ASP A 58 -3.34 -3.05 10.34
N LEU A 59 -2.10 -3.48 10.08
CA LEU A 59 -1.01 -2.66 9.53
C LEU A 59 -1.02 -2.68 8.00
N ALA A 60 -1.16 -3.89 7.43
CA ALA A 60 -1.12 -4.09 5.99
C ALA A 60 -1.96 -5.30 5.54
N TYR A 61 -2.39 -5.26 4.29
CA TYR A 61 -3.01 -6.38 3.57
C TYR A 61 -2.02 -6.91 2.52
N LEU A 62 -1.76 -8.20 2.54
CA LEU A 62 -0.86 -8.89 1.62
C LEU A 62 -1.71 -9.57 0.54
N TRP A 63 -1.57 -9.10 -0.69
CA TRP A 63 -2.33 -9.59 -1.83
C TRP A 63 -1.53 -10.65 -2.57
N GLN A 64 -2.14 -11.81 -2.82
CA GLN A 64 -1.49 -12.94 -3.46
C GLN A 64 -1.72 -12.96 -4.97
N ASN A 65 -0.70 -13.40 -5.71
CA ASN A 65 -0.82 -13.79 -7.11
C ASN A 65 -0.93 -15.32 -7.21
N ASN A 66 -2.08 -15.83 -7.65
CA ASN A 66 -2.33 -17.25 -7.89
C ASN A 66 -1.97 -18.20 -6.70
N GLY A 67 -1.93 -17.68 -5.48
CA GLY A 67 -1.73 -18.45 -4.23
C GLY A 67 -0.29 -18.83 -3.86
N ALA A 68 0.73 -18.40 -4.61
CA ALA A 68 2.13 -18.80 -4.35
C ALA A 68 2.95 -17.70 -3.66
N THR A 69 2.89 -16.48 -4.19
CA THR A 69 3.67 -15.31 -3.76
C THR A 69 2.78 -14.08 -3.71
N PHE A 70 3.26 -13.03 -3.05
CA PHE A 70 2.56 -11.76 -3.00
C PHE A 70 2.76 -10.96 -4.28
N SER A 71 1.69 -10.38 -4.83
CA SER A 71 1.73 -9.37 -5.90
C SER A 71 1.92 -7.97 -5.34
N SER A 72 1.36 -7.69 -4.17
CA SER A 72 1.45 -6.38 -3.55
C SER A 72 1.21 -6.44 -2.04
N ILE A 73 1.62 -5.37 -1.37
CA ILE A 73 1.35 -5.10 0.04
C ILE A 73 0.67 -3.75 0.15
N GLU A 74 -0.56 -3.72 0.63
CA GLU A 74 -1.31 -2.48 0.88
C GLU A 74 -1.19 -2.05 2.34
N ILE A 75 -0.81 -0.80 2.54
CA ILE A 75 -0.52 -0.20 3.84
C ILE A 75 -1.55 0.89 4.09
N CYS A 76 -2.32 0.71 5.16
CA CYS A 76 -3.38 1.65 5.56
C CYS A 76 -3.05 2.39 6.87
N ASP A 77 -1.93 2.04 7.53
CA ASP A 77 -1.55 2.64 8.80
C ASP A 77 -0.69 3.90 8.64
N THR A 78 -1.09 4.97 9.35
CA THR A 78 -0.44 6.30 9.30
C THR A 78 0.95 6.36 9.96
N SER A 79 1.36 5.33 10.71
CA SER A 79 2.67 5.26 11.35
C SER A 79 3.76 4.71 10.44
N ILE A 80 3.38 4.07 9.34
CA ILE A 80 4.31 3.50 8.35
C ILE A 80 4.65 4.58 7.31
N VAL A 81 5.93 4.67 6.98
CA VAL A 81 6.48 5.71 6.10
C VAL A 81 7.36 5.06 5.04
N THR A 82 7.23 5.48 3.78
CA THR A 82 8.13 5.06 2.69
C THR A 82 9.55 5.58 2.94
N PRO A 83 10.58 5.03 2.28
CA PRO A 83 11.94 5.55 2.36
C PRO A 83 12.06 7.03 1.99
N GLN A 84 11.15 7.52 1.13
CA GLN A 84 11.08 8.90 0.65
C GLN A 84 10.29 9.82 1.60
N GLY A 85 9.76 9.31 2.71
CA GLY A 85 9.04 10.10 3.72
C GLY A 85 7.53 10.23 3.51
N ILE A 86 6.95 9.50 2.56
CA ILE A 86 5.50 9.52 2.30
C ILE A 86 4.79 8.53 3.23
N LYS A 87 3.60 8.91 3.69
CA LYS A 87 2.77 8.06 4.53
C LYS A 87 1.29 8.29 4.23
N VAL A 88 0.43 7.42 4.77
CA VAL A 88 -1.02 7.68 4.76
C VAL A 88 -1.29 9.03 5.43
N GLY A 89 -2.03 9.89 4.74
CA GLY A 89 -2.32 11.27 5.11
C GLY A 89 -1.41 12.32 4.46
N SER A 90 -0.31 11.93 3.79
CA SER A 90 0.49 12.85 2.97
C SER A 90 -0.35 13.46 1.84
N SER A 91 -0.05 14.69 1.43
CA SER A 91 -0.77 15.38 0.37
C SER A 91 -0.30 14.98 -1.03
N PHE A 92 -1.12 15.22 -2.06
CA PHE A 92 -0.68 15.07 -3.44
C PHE A 92 0.51 15.99 -3.79
N ALA A 93 0.59 17.18 -3.17
CA ALA A 93 1.73 18.06 -3.32
C ALA A 93 3.04 17.44 -2.80
N ASP A 94 2.99 16.63 -1.74
CA ASP A 94 4.17 15.90 -1.24
C ASP A 94 4.65 14.87 -2.26
N LEU A 95 3.74 14.23 -3.02
CA LEU A 95 4.09 13.32 -4.11
C LEU A 95 4.75 14.07 -5.27
N LEU A 96 4.23 15.24 -5.65
CA LEU A 96 4.82 16.09 -6.70
C LEU A 96 6.24 16.60 -6.34
N LEU A 97 6.56 16.72 -5.05
CA LEU A 97 7.93 17.05 -4.61
C LEU A 97 8.91 15.90 -4.85
N LEU A 98 8.44 14.65 -4.88
CA LEU A 98 9.26 13.48 -5.19
C LEU A 98 9.47 13.34 -6.69
N ASP A 99 8.40 13.49 -7.47
CA ASP A 99 8.45 13.51 -8.93
C ASP A 99 7.46 14.55 -9.48
N PRO A 100 7.95 15.67 -10.04
CA PRO A 100 7.09 16.68 -10.63
C PRO A 100 6.29 16.22 -11.86
N ASN A 101 6.63 15.07 -12.44
CA ASN A 101 5.97 14.52 -13.63
C ASN A 101 5.15 13.25 -13.31
N ILE A 102 4.77 13.01 -12.05
CA ILE A 102 3.89 11.88 -11.72
C ILE A 102 2.63 11.90 -12.58
N GLU A 103 2.25 10.72 -13.06
CA GLU A 103 0.96 10.50 -13.70
C GLU A 103 -0.02 9.99 -12.64
N ALA A 104 -1.26 10.44 -12.75
CA ALA A 104 -2.35 10.00 -11.90
C ALA A 104 -3.45 9.40 -12.78
N HIS A 105 -3.91 8.21 -12.44
CA HIS A 105 -4.89 7.46 -13.20
C HIS A 105 -6.15 7.24 -12.38
N GLY A 106 -7.30 7.59 -12.95
CA GLY A 106 -8.59 7.28 -12.36
C GLY A 106 -9.06 5.87 -12.71
N THR A 107 -10.02 5.34 -11.95
CA THR A 107 -10.73 4.10 -12.27
C THR A 107 -12.17 4.41 -12.64
N GLU A 108 -12.65 3.95 -13.79
CA GLU A 108 -14.03 4.23 -14.25
C GLU A 108 -15.12 3.58 -13.38
N ILE A 109 -14.78 2.57 -12.58
CA ILE A 109 -15.76 1.81 -11.78
C ILE A 109 -15.94 2.44 -10.40
N GLU A 110 -14.86 2.53 -9.62
CA GLU A 110 -14.93 3.01 -8.24
C GLU A 110 -14.62 4.51 -8.08
N GLY A 111 -14.17 5.14 -9.15
CA GLY A 111 -13.69 6.51 -9.15
C GLY A 111 -12.41 6.71 -8.34
N ARG A 112 -11.62 5.66 -8.06
CA ARG A 112 -10.36 5.76 -7.31
C ARG A 112 -9.28 6.41 -8.17
N ILE A 113 -8.38 7.16 -7.56
CA ILE A 113 -7.22 7.73 -8.24
C ILE A 113 -5.95 7.16 -7.64
N ASN A 114 -5.13 6.58 -8.50
CA ASN A 114 -3.83 6.02 -8.17
C ASN A 114 -2.71 6.86 -8.77
N VAL A 115 -1.58 6.94 -8.06
CA VAL A 115 -0.36 7.62 -8.49
C VAL A 115 0.80 6.67 -8.30
N ASP A 116 1.56 6.41 -9.35
CA ASP A 116 2.70 5.49 -9.29
C ASP A 116 4.02 6.27 -9.17
N VAL A 117 4.86 5.88 -8.20
CA VAL A 117 6.21 6.41 -8.01
C VAL A 117 7.16 5.26 -7.66
N GLY A 118 7.96 4.83 -8.65
CA GLY A 118 8.83 3.67 -8.50
C GLY A 118 8.00 2.41 -8.23
N ASN A 119 8.28 1.70 -7.13
CA ASN A 119 7.56 0.48 -6.74
C ASN A 119 6.33 0.75 -5.87
N PHE A 120 5.99 2.01 -5.64
CA PHE A 120 4.83 2.39 -4.83
C PHE A 120 3.70 2.92 -5.71
N CYS A 121 2.49 2.48 -5.40
CA CYS A 121 1.24 3.04 -5.90
C CYS A 121 0.51 3.70 -4.73
N PHE A 122 0.11 4.96 -4.88
CA PHE A 122 -0.57 5.75 -3.86
C PHE A 122 -2.03 5.96 -4.25
N LEU A 123 -2.95 5.45 -3.44
CA LEU A 123 -4.36 5.74 -3.59
C LEU A 123 -4.69 7.08 -2.94
N LEU A 124 -5.32 7.98 -3.68
CA LEU A 124 -5.74 9.30 -3.19
C LEU A 124 -7.17 9.30 -2.65
N SER A 125 -7.47 10.23 -1.74
CA SER A 125 -8.82 10.43 -1.17
C SER A 125 -9.83 11.03 -2.14
N HIS A 126 -9.37 11.70 -3.20
CA HIS A 126 -10.23 12.26 -4.24
C HIS A 126 -10.81 11.16 -5.12
N ARG A 127 -11.99 11.42 -5.68
CA ARG A 127 -12.63 10.51 -6.62
C ARG A 127 -12.89 11.15 -7.96
N GLU A 128 -12.53 10.46 -9.02
CA GLU A 128 -12.80 10.83 -10.41
C GLU A 128 -13.07 9.57 -11.24
N TRP A 129 -14.10 9.62 -12.07
CA TRP A 129 -14.57 8.49 -12.89
C TRP A 129 -14.04 8.53 -14.32
N SER A 130 -13.12 9.44 -14.62
CA SER A 130 -12.32 9.46 -15.85
C SER A 130 -11.00 8.73 -15.62
N TYR A 131 -10.59 7.90 -16.58
CA TYR A 131 -9.26 7.27 -16.56
C TYR A 131 -8.15 8.31 -16.74
N ASP A 132 -8.26 9.10 -17.81
CA ASP A 132 -7.34 10.19 -18.10
C ASP A 132 -7.77 11.44 -17.32
N LEU A 133 -6.88 11.89 -16.44
CA LEU A 133 -7.06 13.14 -15.71
C LEU A 133 -6.45 14.28 -16.54
N GLU A 134 -7.29 15.08 -17.18
CA GLU A 134 -6.84 16.22 -17.99
C GLU A 134 -6.26 17.36 -17.13
N ASP A 135 -6.64 17.43 -15.86
CA ASP A 135 -6.21 18.46 -14.91
C ASP A 135 -5.92 17.87 -13.52
N LEU A 136 -4.65 17.95 -13.10
CA LEU A 136 -4.21 17.51 -11.78
C LEU A 136 -4.43 18.58 -10.69
N GLU A 137 -4.78 19.83 -11.04
CA GLU A 137 -5.05 20.89 -10.06
C GLU A 137 -6.20 20.52 -9.11
N GLY A 138 -7.16 19.72 -9.59
CA GLY A 138 -8.24 19.17 -8.79
C GLY A 138 -7.78 18.27 -7.63
N LEU A 139 -6.54 17.76 -7.70
CA LEU A 139 -5.97 16.86 -6.71
C LEU A 139 -5.21 17.58 -5.58
N ASN A 140 -5.10 18.91 -5.62
CA ASN A 140 -4.31 19.67 -4.64
C ASN A 140 -4.78 19.50 -3.18
N ASN A 141 -6.05 19.15 -2.97
CA ASN A 141 -6.61 18.88 -1.64
C ASN A 141 -6.68 17.38 -1.30
N SER A 142 -6.17 16.53 -2.18
CA SER A 142 -6.14 15.08 -2.00
C SER A 142 -5.05 14.67 -1.03
N THR A 143 -5.32 13.60 -0.30
CA THR A 143 -4.35 12.96 0.59
C THR A 143 -4.24 11.49 0.24
N VAL A 144 -3.06 10.91 0.44
CA VAL A 144 -2.82 9.47 0.37
C VAL A 144 -3.67 8.77 1.42
N VAL A 145 -4.46 7.78 1.01
CA VAL A 145 -5.28 6.95 1.91
C VAL A 145 -4.77 5.51 2.00
N VAL A 146 -4.07 5.02 0.97
CA VAL A 146 -3.41 3.71 0.94
C VAL A 146 -2.08 3.84 0.21
N ILE A 147 -1.08 3.10 0.66
CA ILE A 147 0.19 2.92 -0.03
C ILE A 147 0.30 1.45 -0.41
N SER A 148 0.44 1.16 -1.69
CA SER A 148 0.63 -0.18 -2.21
C SER A 148 2.09 -0.35 -2.65
N LEU A 149 2.84 -1.23 -1.99
CA LEU A 149 4.13 -1.70 -2.51
C LEU A 149 3.86 -2.80 -3.53
N ILE A 150 4.22 -2.55 -4.80
CA ILE A 150 3.97 -3.45 -5.92
C ILE A 150 5.22 -4.31 -6.17
N PHE A 151 5.01 -5.61 -6.29
CA PHE A 151 6.04 -6.54 -6.71
C PHE A 151 5.85 -6.83 -8.20
N GLU A 152 6.63 -6.16 -9.05
CA GLU A 152 6.67 -6.45 -10.49
C GLU A 152 7.07 -7.92 -10.75
N GLU A 153 6.40 -8.56 -11.73
CA GLU A 153 6.72 -9.90 -12.24
C GLU A 153 8.05 -9.95 -13.00
#